data_AF-A0A2V5QE73-F1
#
_entry.id   AF-A0A2V5QE73-F1
#
_cell.length_a   1.000
_cell.length_b   1.000
_cell.length_c   1.000
_cell.angle_alpha   90.00
_cell.angle_beta   90.00
_cell.angle_gamma   90.00
#
_symmetry.space_group_name_H-M   'P 1'
#
loop_
_entity.id
_entity.type
_entity.pdbx_description
1 polymer ?
#
loop_
_entity_poly.entity_id
_entity_poly.type
_entity_poly.pdbx_seq_one_letter_code
_entity_poly.pdbx_strand_id
1 'polypeptide(L)'
;MGVHRARTRVRRLREESARAVNALLFERLSTLLSDEPDRPSQAEVAREFGMTENGVKQALHRLRQRYRQLLREEVAQTVATPADIEDELRELIAALRS
;
A
#
# COMPACT_ATOMS: atom_id res chain seq x y z
N MET A 1 10.45 -4.00 -20.46
CA MET A 1 10.43 -5.29 -19.71
C MET A 1 10.35 -5.14 -18.18
N GLY A 2 10.48 -3.93 -17.59
CA GLY A 2 10.43 -3.70 -16.13
C GLY A 2 9.01 -3.64 -15.53
N VAL A 3 8.10 -2.91 -16.19
CA VAL A 3 6.74 -2.62 -15.69
C VAL A 3 5.90 -3.88 -15.36
N HIS A 4 6.04 -4.95 -16.16
CA HIS A 4 5.26 -6.17 -15.97
C HIS A 4 5.70 -6.97 -14.73
N ARG A 5 6.98 -6.89 -14.34
CA ARG A 5 7.50 -7.55 -13.12
C ARG A 5 7.14 -6.79 -11.84
N ALA A 6 7.14 -5.45 -11.90
CA ALA A 6 6.69 -4.60 -10.80
C ALA A 6 5.22 -4.90 -10.44
N ARG A 7 4.35 -5.08 -11.44
CA ARG A 7 2.92 -5.44 -11.24
C ARG A 7 2.72 -6.75 -10.47
N THR A 8 3.45 -7.81 -10.79
CA THR A 8 3.27 -9.12 -10.14
C THR A 8 3.78 -9.10 -8.68
N ARG A 9 4.78 -8.28 -8.37
CA ARG A 9 5.35 -8.20 -7.01
C ARG A 9 4.53 -7.35 -6.05
N VAL A 10 3.89 -6.26 -6.50
CA VAL A 10 2.94 -5.48 -5.68
C VAL A 10 1.84 -6.37 -5.06
N ARG A 11 1.40 -7.42 -5.77
CA ARG A 11 0.43 -8.39 -5.24
C ARG A 11 0.99 -9.19 -4.05
N ARG A 12 2.23 -9.69 -4.16
CA ARG A 12 2.91 -10.44 -3.09
C ARG A 12 3.20 -9.59 -1.85
N LEU A 13 3.46 -8.31 -2.10
CA LEU A 13 3.75 -7.27 -1.12
C LEU A 13 2.52 -6.95 -0.24
N ARG A 14 1.30 -7.03 -0.80
CA ARG A 14 0.04 -7.05 -0.04
C ARG A 14 -0.07 -8.31 0.85
N GLU A 15 0.25 -9.48 0.31
CA GLU A 15 0.18 -10.75 1.05
C GLU A 15 1.18 -10.82 2.22
N GLU A 16 2.39 -10.28 2.05
CA GLU A 16 3.42 -10.27 3.11
C GLU A 16 3.15 -9.24 4.21
N SER A 17 2.55 -8.10 3.87
CA SER A 17 2.16 -7.08 4.86
C SER A 17 0.91 -7.47 5.66
N ALA A 18 0.02 -8.30 5.09
CA ALA A 18 -1.08 -8.96 5.81
C ALA A 18 -0.61 -9.95 6.90
N ARG A 19 0.66 -10.39 6.90
CA ARG A 19 1.19 -11.26 7.96
C ARG A 19 1.61 -10.52 9.23
N ALA A 20 1.80 -9.20 9.17
CA ALA A 20 2.26 -8.38 10.29
C ALA A 20 1.12 -7.64 11.04
N VAL A 21 -0.09 -7.65 10.48
CA VAL A 21 -1.30 -7.04 11.02
C VAL A 21 -2.44 -8.00 10.71
N ASN A 22 -3.26 -8.33 11.70
CA ASN A 22 -4.47 -9.15 11.57
C ASN A 22 -5.08 -9.02 10.16
N ALA A 23 -5.03 -10.09 9.35
CA ALA A 23 -5.21 -10.00 7.89
C ALA A 23 -6.53 -9.28 7.50
N LEU A 24 -7.58 -9.45 8.31
CA LEU A 24 -8.84 -8.74 8.16
C LEU A 24 -8.71 -7.21 8.34
N LEU A 25 -7.95 -6.76 9.35
CA LEU A 25 -7.65 -5.35 9.55
C LEU A 25 -6.79 -4.82 8.40
N PHE A 26 -5.84 -5.60 7.90
CA PHE A 26 -5.04 -5.21 6.73
C PHE A 26 -5.90 -5.02 5.48
N GLU A 27 -6.77 -5.98 5.16
CA GLU A 27 -7.69 -5.89 4.02
C GLU A 27 -8.58 -4.65 4.14
N ARG A 28 -9.20 -4.44 5.32
CA ARG A 28 -10.04 -3.26 5.59
C ARG A 28 -9.29 -1.94 5.46
N LEU A 29 -8.09 -1.85 6.02
CA LEU A 29 -7.23 -0.67 5.88
C LEU A 29 -6.75 -0.48 4.44
N SER A 30 -6.59 -1.55 3.67
CA SER A 30 -6.21 -1.48 2.26
C SER A 30 -7.35 -0.98 1.37
N THR A 31 -8.61 -1.35 1.65
CA THR A 31 -9.79 -0.78 0.99
C THR A 31 -9.91 0.72 1.24
N LEU A 32 -9.52 1.21 2.44
CA LEU A 32 -9.46 2.64 2.74
C LEU A 32 -8.38 3.42 1.95
N LEU A 33 -7.44 2.72 1.29
CA LEU A 33 -6.44 3.33 0.42
C LEU A 33 -6.91 3.44 -1.03
N SER A 34 -7.93 2.67 -1.42
CA SER A 34 -8.56 2.72 -2.73
C SER A 34 -9.63 3.82 -2.78
N ASP A 35 -9.82 4.42 -3.95
CA ASP A 35 -10.88 5.42 -4.20
C ASP A 35 -12.18 4.74 -4.70
N GLU A 36 -12.45 3.53 -4.20
CA GLU A 36 -13.63 2.77 -4.60
C GLU A 36 -14.91 3.33 -3.93
N PRO A 37 -16.06 3.30 -4.63
CA PRO A 37 -17.31 3.87 -4.14
C PRO A 37 -17.84 3.18 -2.87
N ASP A 38 -17.51 1.91 -2.63
CA ASP A 38 -17.92 1.14 -1.45
C ASP A 38 -16.89 1.16 -0.31
N ARG A 39 -16.03 2.18 -0.29
CA ARG A 39 -15.02 2.38 0.76
C ARG A 39 -15.70 2.56 2.13
N PRO A 40 -15.32 1.78 3.17
CA PRO A 40 -15.81 2.00 4.52
C PRO A 40 -15.30 3.33 5.09
N SER A 41 -15.99 3.90 6.06
CA SER A 41 -15.50 5.04 6.84
C SER A 41 -14.47 4.57 7.89
N GLN A 42 -13.61 5.49 8.35
CA GLN A 42 -12.68 5.20 9.45
C GLN A 42 -13.42 4.85 10.75
N ALA A 43 -14.62 5.39 10.96
CA ALA A 43 -15.48 5.10 12.10
C ALA A 43 -16.03 3.66 12.06
N GLU A 44 -16.42 3.17 10.88
CA GLU A 44 -16.89 1.79 10.72
C GLU A 44 -15.79 0.78 10.99
N VAL A 45 -14.59 1.02 10.47
CA VAL A 45 -13.41 0.18 10.75
C VAL A 45 -13.03 0.25 12.23
N ALA A 46 -13.10 1.44 12.85
CA ALA A 46 -12.84 1.59 14.28
C ALA A 46 -13.80 0.71 15.12
N ARG A 47 -15.10 0.74 14.78
CA ARG A 47 -16.11 -0.11 15.44
C ARG A 47 -15.88 -1.60 15.19
N GLU A 48 -15.60 -2.01 13.95
CA GLU A 48 -15.39 -3.41 13.56
C GLU A 48 -14.23 -4.06 14.33
N PHE A 49 -13.17 -3.30 14.61
CA PHE A 49 -11.97 -3.81 15.28
C PHE A 49 -11.79 -3.37 16.74
N GLY A 50 -12.80 -2.72 17.33
CA GLY A 50 -12.72 -2.23 18.72
C GLY A 50 -11.62 -1.18 18.93
N MET A 51 -11.32 -0.39 17.91
CA MET A 51 -10.32 0.67 17.92
C MET A 51 -10.96 2.06 18.07
N THR A 52 -10.14 3.06 18.38
CA THR A 52 -10.53 4.46 18.20
C THR A 52 -10.29 4.88 16.74
N GLU A 53 -11.02 5.89 16.25
CA GLU A 53 -10.75 6.46 14.92
C GLU A 53 -9.30 6.96 14.79
N ASN A 54 -8.73 7.52 15.87
CA ASN A 54 -7.32 7.91 15.90
C ASN A 54 -6.39 6.69 15.77
N GLY A 55 -6.74 5.56 16.40
CA GLY A 55 -6.03 4.29 16.22
C GLY A 55 -6.05 3.81 14.76
N VAL A 56 -7.20 3.93 14.08
CA VAL A 56 -7.34 3.61 12.64
C VAL A 56 -6.48 4.55 11.79
N LYS A 57 -6.49 5.86 12.07
CA LYS A 57 -5.62 6.85 11.37
C LYS A 57 -4.14 6.50 11.50
N GLN A 58 -3.69 6.13 12.70
CA GLN A 58 -2.30 5.73 12.92
C GLN A 58 -1.95 4.42 12.20
N ALA A 59 -2.86 3.44 12.22
CA ALA A 59 -2.67 2.18 11.50
C ALA A 59 -2.59 2.42 9.98
N LEU A 60 -3.45 3.26 9.41
CA LEU A 60 -3.38 3.71 8.02
C LEU A 60 -2.06 4.40 7.70
N HIS A 61 -1.58 5.29 8.58
CA HIS A 61 -0.32 5.99 8.37
C HIS A 61 0.85 4.99 8.31
N ARG A 62 0.94 4.06 9.27
CA ARG A 62 1.97 3.02 9.28
C ARG A 62 1.89 2.12 8.03
N LEU A 63 0.69 1.73 7.62
CA LEU A 63 0.47 0.93 6.41
C LEU A 63 0.97 1.67 5.16
N ARG A 64 0.62 2.96 5.00
CA ARG A 64 1.10 3.79 3.88
C ARG A 64 2.61 3.92 3.85
N GLN A 65 3.25 4.10 5.01
CA GLN A 65 4.71 4.16 5.09
C GLN A 65 5.35 2.84 4.66
N ARG A 66 4.84 1.71 5.18
CA ARG A 66 5.36 0.38 4.84
C ARG A 66 5.16 0.05 3.36
N TYR A 67 3.99 0.36 2.80
CA TYR A 67 3.70 0.18 1.39
C TYR A 67 4.65 1.00 0.50
N ARG A 68 4.90 2.27 0.85
CA ARG A 68 5.87 3.12 0.13
C ARG A 68 7.30 2.58 0.21
N GLN A 69 7.73 2.12 1.39
CA GLN A 69 9.06 1.53 1.57
C GLN A 69 9.22 0.30 0.67
N LEU A 70 8.27 -0.62 0.73
CA LEU A 70 8.32 -1.85 -0.06
C LEU A 70 8.26 -1.54 -1.57
N LEU A 71 7.46 -0.56 -1.99
CA LEU A 71 7.43 -0.11 -3.39
C LEU A 71 8.78 0.46 -3.84
N ARG A 72 9.46 1.24 -2.97
CA ARG A 72 10.83 1.72 -3.22
C ARG A 72 11.82 0.58 -3.34
N GLU A 73 11.78 -0.38 -2.43
CA GLU A 73 12.67 -1.56 -2.45
C GLU A 73 12.48 -2.39 -3.73
N GLU A 74 11.26 -2.48 -4.23
CA GLU A 74 10.96 -3.16 -5.50
C GLU A 74 11.47 -2.39 -6.71
N VAL A 75 11.21 -1.09 -6.77
CA VAL A 75 11.71 -0.22 -7.84
C VAL A 75 13.24 -0.20 -7.86
N ALA A 76 13.88 -0.16 -6.67
CA ALA A 76 15.34 -0.23 -6.52
C ALA A 76 15.95 -1.47 -7.16
N GLN A 77 15.21 -2.60 -7.21
CA GLN A 77 15.67 -3.83 -7.87
C GLN A 77 15.50 -3.80 -9.39
N THR A 78 14.75 -2.83 -9.93
CA THR A 78 14.46 -2.73 -11.37
C THR A 78 15.22 -1.63 -12.07
N VAL A 79 15.70 -0.63 -11.33
CA VAL A 79 16.46 0.50 -11.88
C VAL A 79 17.94 0.16 -12.01
N ALA A 80 18.61 0.80 -12.97
CA ALA A 80 20.05 0.63 -13.19
C ALA A 80 20.88 1.29 -12.07
N THR A 81 20.39 2.42 -11.53
CA THR A 81 21.05 3.12 -10.42
C THR A 81 20.07 3.52 -9.33
N PRO A 82 20.51 3.63 -8.06
CA PRO A 82 19.64 4.10 -6.97
C PRO A 82 19.09 5.51 -7.15
N ALA A 83 19.72 6.35 -7.99
CA ALA A 83 19.24 7.70 -8.27
C ALA A 83 17.93 7.70 -9.05
N ASP A 84 17.68 6.66 -9.85
CA ASP A 84 16.51 6.57 -10.73
C ASP A 84 15.24 6.11 -9.99
N ILE A 85 15.35 5.74 -8.70
CA ILE A 85 14.25 5.17 -7.90
C ILE A 85 13.06 6.14 -7.83
N GLU A 86 13.32 7.41 -7.54
CA GLU A 86 12.23 8.40 -7.38
C GLU A 86 11.57 8.74 -8.72
N ASP A 87 12.31 8.69 -9.83
CA ASP A 87 11.77 8.94 -11.16
C ASP A 87 10.91 7.77 -11.65
N GLU A 88 11.40 6.53 -11.51
CA GLU A 88 10.63 5.32 -11.84
C GLU A 88 9.37 5.20 -10.96
N LEU A 89 9.45 5.59 -9.67
CA LEU A 89 8.27 5.66 -8.79
C LEU A 89 7.23 6.66 -9.31
N ARG A 90 7.65 7.84 -9.75
CA ARG A 90 6.73 8.86 -10.28
C ARG A 90 6.05 8.35 -11.53
N GLU A 91 6.79 7.73 -12.45
CA GLU A 91 6.23 7.14 -13.68
C GLU A 91 5.24 6.02 -13.37
N LEU A 92 5.60 5.10 -12.47
CA LEU A 92 4.73 4.01 -12.05
C LEU A 92 3.43 4.54 -11.43
N ILE A 93 3.52 5.55 -10.57
CA ILE A 93 2.34 6.14 -9.94
C ILE A 93 1.48 6.89 -10.96
N ALA A 94 2.07 7.58 -11.94
CA ALA A 94 1.34 8.26 -13.01
C ALA A 94 0.57 7.25 -13.87
N ALA A 95 1.19 6.14 -14.24
CA ALA A 95 0.58 5.06 -15.02
C ALA A 95 -0.54 4.30 -14.28
N LEU A 96 -0.60 4.37 -12.95
CA LEU A 96 -1.65 3.76 -12.13
C LEU A 96 -2.85 4.68 -11.89
N ARG A 97 -2.75 5.97 -12.23
CA ARG A 97 -3.84 6.96 -12.08
C ARG A 97 -4.66 7.18 -13.36
N SER A 98 -4.20 6.66 -14.51
CA SER A 98 -4.91 6.68 -15.79
C SER A 98 -5.80 5.46 -15.96
#